data_AF-A0AAE0DJI9-F1
#
_entry.id   AF-A0AAE0DJI9-F1
#
_cell.length_a   1.000
_cell.length_b   1.000
_cell.length_c   1.000
_cell.angle_alpha   90.00
_cell.angle_beta   90.00
_cell.angle_gamma   90.00
#
_symmetry.space_group_name_H-M   'P 1'
#
loop_
_entity.id
_entity.type
_entity.pdbx_description
1 polymer ?
#
loop_
_entity_poly.entity_id
_entity_poly.type
_entity_poly.pdbx_seq_one_letter_code
_entity_poly.pdbx_strand_id
1 'polypeptide(L)'
;MSRSSQKPAEAISTMKQSTPDKELDLHFLQVDLQSLGSVNEAAQKFKATESRLDILVNDAGIMATPYALTSDGYETQWQTNYLSPFFLIKLLLPTLSSTAAGITSQNRVRIMHVSSDAAFVDIAPSLDLENQILTE
;
A
#
# COMPACT_ATOMS: atom_id res chain seq x y z
N MET A 1 -5.37 -6.39 -2.32
CA MET A 1 -5.84 -5.00 -2.48
C MET A 1 -5.83 -4.63 -3.96
N SER A 2 -6.91 -4.10 -4.52
CA SER A 2 -6.94 -3.65 -5.93
C SER A 2 -8.08 -2.66 -6.17
N ARG A 3 -7.94 -1.81 -7.20
CA ARG A 3 -8.96 -0.84 -7.63
C ARG A 3 -10.16 -1.46 -8.37
N SER A 4 -9.98 -2.64 -8.96
CA SER A 4 -11.03 -3.38 -9.67
C SER A 4 -11.28 -4.72 -8.99
N SER A 5 -12.54 -5.14 -8.91
CA SER A 5 -12.95 -6.41 -8.30
C SER A 5 -12.71 -7.63 -9.18
N GLN A 6 -12.62 -7.47 -10.50
CA GLN A 6 -12.56 -8.59 -11.44
C GLN A 6 -11.25 -9.37 -11.33
N LYS A 7 -10.10 -8.68 -11.45
CA LYS A 7 -8.78 -9.34 -11.42
C LYS A 7 -8.50 -10.08 -10.09
N PRO A 8 -8.81 -9.50 -8.91
CA PRO A 8 -8.67 -10.22 -7.64
C PRO A 8 -9.60 -11.44 -7.54
N ALA A 9 -10.83 -11.36 -8.04
CA ALA A 9 -11.75 -12.49 -8.01
C ALA A 9 -11.23 -13.67 -8.86
N GLU A 10 -10.73 -13.38 -10.07
CA GLU A 10 -10.07 -14.37 -10.93
C GLU A 10 -8.85 -14.97 -10.24
N ALA A 11 -7.95 -14.13 -9.68
CA ALA A 11 -6.75 -14.60 -8.98
C ALA A 11 -7.08 -15.49 -7.77
N ILE A 12 -8.07 -15.11 -6.95
CA ILE A 12 -8.54 -15.91 -5.80
C ILE A 12 -9.06 -17.28 -6.27
N SER A 13 -9.86 -17.29 -7.34
CA SER A 13 -10.37 -18.53 -7.94
C SER A 13 -9.23 -19.44 -8.41
N THR A 14 -8.27 -18.90 -9.17
CA THR A 14 -7.11 -19.65 -9.65
C THR A 14 -6.25 -20.21 -8.51
N MET A 15 -6.00 -19.43 -7.46
CA MET A 15 -5.22 -19.89 -6.30
C MET A 15 -5.93 -21.05 -5.59
N LYS A 16 -7.23 -20.93 -5.33
CA LYS A 16 -8.01 -22.00 -4.70
C LYS A 16 -8.03 -23.29 -5.53
N GLN A 17 -8.14 -23.17 -6.85
CA GLN A 17 -8.09 -24.33 -7.76
C GLN A 17 -6.69 -24.98 -7.81
N SER A 18 -5.63 -24.19 -7.68
CA SER A 18 -4.24 -24.68 -7.76
C SER A 18 -3.75 -25.32 -6.47
N THR A 19 -4.46 -25.14 -5.35
CA THR A 19 -4.13 -25.73 -4.06
C THR A 19 -5.34 -26.41 -3.42
N PRO A 20 -5.91 -27.46 -4.06
CA PRO A 20 -7.17 -28.06 -3.62
C PRO A 20 -7.08 -28.69 -2.21
N ASP A 21 -5.89 -29.11 -1.80
CA ASP A 21 -5.64 -29.73 -0.48
C ASP A 21 -5.39 -28.72 0.64
N LYS A 22 -5.44 -27.41 0.35
CA LYS A 22 -5.24 -26.35 1.33
C LYS A 22 -6.41 -25.38 1.33
N GLU A 23 -6.98 -25.15 2.50
CA GLU A 23 -7.95 -24.09 2.68
C GLU A 23 -7.23 -22.74 2.71
N LEU A 24 -7.44 -21.93 1.67
CA LEU A 24 -6.90 -20.58 1.58
C LEU A 24 -7.95 -19.56 2.02
N ASP A 25 -7.64 -18.84 3.10
CA ASP A 25 -8.44 -17.73 3.59
C ASP A 25 -8.05 -16.43 2.86
N LEU A 26 -8.79 -16.10 1.80
CA LEU A 26 -8.47 -15.01 0.89
C LEU A 26 -9.64 -14.05 0.78
N HIS A 27 -9.41 -12.82 1.23
CA HIS A 27 -10.39 -11.75 1.17
C HIS A 27 -9.96 -10.64 0.22
N PHE A 28 -10.90 -10.18 -0.60
CA PHE A 28 -10.70 -9.00 -1.42
C PHE A 28 -11.02 -7.73 -0.63
N LEU A 29 -10.03 -6.86 -0.50
CA LEU A 29 -10.17 -5.48 -0.04
C LEU A 29 -9.98 -4.53 -1.23
N GLN A 30 -11.04 -3.82 -1.61
CA GLN A 30 -10.99 -2.80 -2.65
C GLN A 30 -10.27 -1.57 -2.14
N VAL A 31 -9.35 -1.04 -2.94
CA VAL A 31 -8.67 0.23 -2.67
C VAL A 31 -8.20 0.84 -4.00
N ASP A 32 -8.50 2.12 -4.20
CA ASP A 32 -7.91 2.92 -5.26
C ASP A 32 -6.89 3.90 -4.66
N LEU A 33 -5.61 3.72 -5.01
CA LEU A 33 -4.53 4.57 -4.51
C LEU A 33 -4.52 5.96 -5.16
N GLN A 34 -5.38 6.23 -6.15
CA GLN A 34 -5.62 7.58 -6.67
C GLN A 34 -6.73 8.33 -5.91
N SER A 35 -7.28 7.75 -4.84
CA SER A 35 -8.28 8.38 -3.98
C SER A 35 -7.95 8.16 -2.49
N LEU A 36 -7.57 9.21 -1.78
CA LEU A 36 -7.35 9.16 -0.33
C LEU A 36 -8.63 8.75 0.43
N GLY A 37 -9.80 9.13 -0.09
CA GLY A 37 -11.09 8.64 0.40
C GLY A 37 -11.18 7.11 0.33
N SER A 38 -10.86 6.52 -0.83
CA SER A 38 -10.83 5.06 -0.99
C SER A 38 -9.82 4.37 -0.08
N VAL A 39 -8.63 4.96 0.13
CA VAL A 39 -7.63 4.45 1.07
C VAL A 39 -8.16 4.44 2.50
N ASN A 40 -8.82 5.51 2.93
CA ASN A 40 -9.43 5.59 4.26
C ASN A 40 -10.55 4.56 4.43
N GLU A 41 -11.45 4.42 3.45
CA GLU A 41 -12.51 3.41 3.47
C GLU A 41 -11.95 1.99 3.57
N ALA A 42 -10.91 1.68 2.80
CA ALA A 42 -10.24 0.39 2.84
C ALA A 42 -9.64 0.10 4.22
N ALA A 43 -8.95 1.08 4.83
CA ALA A 43 -8.38 0.95 6.17
C ALA A 43 -9.46 0.78 7.24
N GLN A 44 -10.58 1.52 7.13
CA GLN A 44 -11.72 1.37 8.04
C GLN A 44 -12.35 -0.02 7.92
N LYS A 45 -12.59 -0.49 6.69
CA LYS A 45 -13.13 -1.83 6.43
C LYS A 45 -12.22 -2.91 6.99
N PHE A 46 -10.91 -2.80 6.78
CA PHE A 46 -9.94 -3.73 7.35
C PHE A 46 -10.03 -3.76 8.89
N LYS A 47 -10.03 -2.59 9.56
CA LYS A 47 -10.13 -2.51 11.03
C LYS A 47 -11.48 -3.01 11.58
N ALA A 48 -12.53 -3.02 10.77
CA ALA A 48 -13.83 -3.55 11.15
C ALA A 48 -13.89 -5.08 11.07
N THR A 49 -13.07 -5.71 10.22
CA THR A 49 -13.05 -7.17 10.03
C THR A 49 -11.88 -7.84 10.75
N GLU A 50 -10.75 -7.14 10.90
CA GLU A 50 -9.50 -7.68 11.42
C GLU A 50 -8.96 -6.85 12.58
N SER A 51 -8.46 -7.54 13.60
CA SER A 51 -7.80 -6.92 14.77
C SER A 51 -6.27 -7.02 14.74
N ARG A 52 -5.72 -7.73 13.74
CA ARG A 52 -4.30 -8.07 13.64
C ARG A 52 -3.78 -7.81 12.23
N LEU A 53 -2.57 -7.26 12.13
CA LEU A 53 -1.86 -7.11 10.86
C LEU A 53 -0.38 -7.40 11.05
N ASP A 54 0.09 -8.52 10.53
CA ASP A 54 1.49 -8.94 10.64
C ASP A 54 2.36 -8.39 9.50
N ILE A 55 1.82 -8.32 8.28
CA ILE A 55 2.56 -7.92 7.09
C ILE A 55 1.73 -6.96 6.24
N LEU A 56 2.30 -5.79 5.93
CA LEU A 56 1.79 -4.87 4.93
C LEU A 56 2.77 -4.79 3.76
N VAL A 57 2.31 -5.12 2.55
CA VAL A 57 3.09 -4.99 1.31
C VAL A 57 2.51 -3.87 0.46
N ASN A 58 3.28 -2.79 0.32
CA ASN A 58 2.99 -1.70 -0.60
C ASN A 58 3.65 -2.01 -1.94
N ASP A 59 2.95 -2.77 -2.78
CA ASP A 59 3.42 -3.22 -4.10
C ASP A 59 2.83 -2.43 -5.27
N ALA A 60 1.59 -1.95 -5.12
CA ALA A 60 0.90 -1.30 -6.21
C ALA A 60 1.59 0.02 -6.62
N GLY A 61 1.85 0.16 -7.92
CA GLY A 61 2.42 1.37 -8.50
C GLY A 61 2.05 1.54 -9.98
N ILE A 62 2.20 2.77 -10.46
CA ILE A 62 2.10 3.14 -11.88
C ILE A 62 3.40 3.80 -12.34
N MET A 63 3.67 3.75 -13.64
CA MET A 63 4.90 4.30 -14.24
C MET A 63 4.61 4.79 -15.65
N ALA A 64 5.34 5.82 -16.08
CA ALA A 64 5.32 6.33 -17.46
C ALA A 64 3.92 6.74 -17.94
N THR A 65 3.10 7.24 -17.03
CA THR A 65 1.79 7.80 -17.34
C THR A 65 1.93 9.29 -17.70
N PRO A 66 1.08 9.84 -18.59
CA PRO A 66 1.02 11.28 -18.81
C PRO A 66 0.77 12.03 -17.50
N TYR A 67 1.27 13.26 -17.40
CA TYR A 67 0.98 14.11 -16.25
C TYR A 67 -0.53 14.30 -16.12
N ALA A 68 -1.02 14.03 -14.92
CA ALA A 68 -2.41 14.24 -14.54
C ALA A 68 -2.48 14.47 -13.03
N LEU A 69 -3.58 15.10 -12.61
CA LEU A 69 -3.94 15.19 -11.20
C LEU A 69 -5.01 14.15 -10.88
N THR A 70 -4.93 13.56 -9.70
CA THR A 70 -6.00 12.76 -9.10
C THR A 70 -7.19 13.64 -8.71
N SER A 71 -8.29 13.02 -8.28
CA SER A 71 -9.42 13.75 -7.68
C SER A 71 -9.05 14.50 -6.39
N ASP A 72 -7.96 14.11 -5.73
CA ASP A 72 -7.46 14.76 -4.51
C ASP A 72 -6.50 15.92 -4.81
N GLY A 73 -6.21 16.20 -6.10
CA GLY A 73 -5.39 17.33 -6.53
C GLY A 73 -3.88 17.08 -6.55
N TYR A 74 -3.44 15.83 -6.41
CA TYR A 74 -2.01 15.47 -6.44
C TYR A 74 -1.62 14.80 -7.76
N GLU A 75 -0.34 14.89 -8.13
CA GLU A 75 0.15 14.21 -9.33
C GLU A 75 -0.05 12.69 -9.19
N THR A 76 -0.55 12.05 -10.25
CA THR A 76 -0.99 10.65 -10.23
C THR A 76 0.06 9.64 -9.77
N GLN A 77 1.30 9.71 -10.24
CA GLN A 77 2.36 8.79 -9.85
C GLN A 77 2.80 9.05 -8.41
N TRP A 78 2.96 10.30 -8.02
CA TRP A 78 3.30 10.69 -6.65
C TRP A 78 2.25 10.20 -5.66
N GLN A 79 0.97 10.41 -5.97
CA GLN A 79 -0.09 9.95 -5.08
C GLN A 79 -0.16 8.41 -5.02
N THR A 80 -0.16 7.75 -6.18
CA THR A 80 -0.31 6.29 -6.26
C THR A 80 0.86 5.57 -5.58
N ASN A 81 2.09 5.98 -5.89
CA ASN A 81 3.30 5.24 -5.52
C ASN A 81 3.84 5.64 -4.14
N TYR A 82 3.48 6.83 -3.64
CA TYR A 82 4.06 7.36 -2.39
C TYR A 82 3.00 7.83 -1.38
N LEU A 83 2.19 8.84 -1.72
CA LEU A 83 1.29 9.47 -0.75
C LEU A 83 0.26 8.49 -0.18
N SER A 84 -0.41 7.72 -1.04
CA SER A 84 -1.46 6.79 -0.63
C SER A 84 -0.91 5.62 0.20
N PRO A 85 0.20 4.96 -0.18
CA PRO A 85 0.89 4.00 0.70
C PRO A 85 1.28 4.57 2.06
N PHE A 86 1.84 5.79 2.09
CA PHE A 86 2.16 6.46 3.35
C PHE A 86 0.92 6.69 4.21
N PHE A 87 -0.16 7.19 3.61
CA PHE A 87 -1.43 7.42 4.30
C PHE A 87 -2.04 6.12 4.82
N LEU A 88 -2.03 5.05 4.03
CA LEU A 88 -2.50 3.72 4.44
C LEU A 88 -1.72 3.21 5.65
N ILE A 89 -0.38 3.32 5.64
CA ILE A 89 0.47 2.97 6.79
C ILE A 89 0.05 3.77 8.01
N LYS A 90 -0.13 5.09 7.91
CA LYS A 90 -0.55 5.93 9.05
C LYS A 90 -1.87 5.46 9.66
N LEU A 91 -2.85 5.08 8.82
CA LEU A 91 -4.16 4.61 9.28
C LEU A 91 -4.13 3.23 9.94
N LEU A 92 -3.20 2.36 9.52
CA LEU A 92 -3.05 0.99 10.02
C LEU A 92 -1.95 0.83 11.09
N LEU A 93 -1.15 1.87 11.32
CA LEU A 93 -0.06 1.87 12.29
C LEU A 93 -0.48 1.44 13.70
N PRO A 94 -1.66 1.84 14.22
CA PRO A 94 -2.13 1.35 15.52
C PRO A 94 -2.30 -0.17 15.55
N THR A 95 -2.89 -0.77 14.51
CA THR A 95 -3.08 -2.23 14.41
C THR A 95 -1.75 -2.97 14.28
N LEU A 96 -0.84 -2.46 13.44
CA LEU A 96 0.52 -3.00 13.29
C LEU A 96 1.28 -2.97 14.62
N SER A 97 1.21 -1.85 15.34
CA SER A 97 1.90 -1.67 16.62
C SER A 97 1.32 -2.56 17.72
N SER A 98 -0.02 -2.66 17.80
CA SER A 98 -0.70 -3.58 18.71
C SER A 98 -0.32 -5.03 18.43
N THR A 99 -0.30 -5.41 17.14
CA THR A 99 0.13 -6.74 16.70
C THR A 99 1.57 -7.02 17.13
N ALA A 100 2.48 -6.06 16.95
CA ALA A 100 3.89 -6.20 17.31
C ALA A 100 4.08 -6.35 18.83
N ALA A 101 3.36 -5.56 19.63
CA ALA A 101 3.43 -5.62 21.09
C ALA A 101 2.93 -6.97 21.65
N GLY A 102 1.99 -7.62 20.96
CA GLY A 102 1.45 -8.91 21.35
C GLY A 102 2.34 -10.12 20.99
N ILE A 103 3.44 -9.95 20.25
CA ILE A 103 4.29 -11.06 19.83
C ILE A 103 5.46 -11.26 20.79
N THR A 104 5.56 -12.46 21.36
CA THR A 104 6.65 -12.89 22.25
C THR A 104 7.68 -13.80 21.57
N SER A 105 7.48 -14.12 20.29
CA SER A 105 8.32 -15.02 19.49
C SER A 105 9.09 -14.28 18.37
N GLN A 106 9.83 -15.03 17.55
CA GLN A 106 10.64 -14.47 16.45
C GLN A 106 9.81 -13.89 15.28
N ASN A 107 8.49 -14.09 15.27
CA ASN A 107 7.63 -13.49 14.24
C ASN A 107 7.58 -11.98 14.43
N ARG A 108 7.96 -11.21 13.40
CA ARG A 108 8.00 -9.75 13.47
C ARG A 108 6.98 -9.15 12.52
N VAL A 109 6.33 -8.08 12.98
CA VAL A 109 5.51 -7.23 12.12
C VAL A 109 6.42 -6.51 11.12
N ARG A 110 6.02 -6.46 9.85
CA ARG A 110 6.81 -5.86 8.77
C ARG A 110 5.96 -4.99 7.86
N ILE A 111 6.52 -3.86 7.46
CA ILE A 111 6.04 -3.05 6.34
C ILE A 111 7.08 -3.19 5.23
N MET A 112 6.65 -3.61 4.05
CA MET A 112 7.50 -3.80 2.87
C MET A 112 7.03 -2.86 1.77
N HIS A 113 7.97 -2.19 1.11
CA HIS A 113 7.73 -1.38 -0.08
C HIS A 113 8.40 -2.06 -1.26
N VAL A 114 7.65 -2.29 -2.33
CA VAL A 114 8.23 -2.70 -3.61
C VAL A 114 8.56 -1.41 -4.36
N SER A 115 9.83 -1.30 -4.76
CA SER A 115 10.35 -0.17 -5.52
C SER A 115 10.86 -0.67 -6.88
N SER A 116 11.81 0.03 -7.47
CA SER A 116 12.46 -0.32 -8.74
C SER A 116 13.87 0.25 -8.76
N ASP A 117 14.73 -0.29 -9.61
CA ASP A 117 16.06 0.28 -9.88
C ASP A 117 15.97 1.73 -10.38
N ALA A 118 14.82 2.13 -10.95
CA ALA A 118 14.52 3.52 -11.31
C ALA A 118 14.64 4.50 -10.13
N ALA A 119 14.54 4.03 -8.88
CA ALA A 119 14.77 4.85 -7.69
C ALA A 119 16.25 5.27 -7.51
N PHE A 120 17.17 4.59 -8.20
CA PHE A 120 18.61 4.87 -8.16
C PHE A 120 19.13 5.52 -9.45
N VAL A 121 18.24 5.78 -10.42
CA VAL A 121 18.62 6.51 -11.63
C VAL A 121 18.35 7.99 -11.37
N ASP A 122 19.35 8.84 -11.58
CA ASP A 122 19.19 10.31 -11.57
C ASP A 122 18.42 10.75 -12.82
N ILE A 123 17.10 10.56 -12.79
CA ILE A 123 16.17 11.02 -13.83
C ILE A 123 15.65 12.44 -13.58
N ALA A 124 15.92 13.00 -12.39
CA ALA A 124 15.61 14.37 -12.02
C ALA A 124 16.72 14.93 -11.13
N PRO A 125 16.89 16.27 -11.06
CA PRO A 125 17.84 16.87 -10.12
C PRO A 125 17.54 16.40 -8.70
N SER A 126 18.57 15.98 -7.96
CA SER A 126 18.43 15.65 -6.55
C SER A 126 17.89 16.87 -5.77
N LEU A 127 16.89 16.64 -4.91
CA LEU A 127 16.41 17.67 -4.02
C LEU A 127 17.47 17.89 -2.94
N ASP A 128 18.22 18.97 -3.06
CA ASP A 128 19.16 19.40 -2.03
C ASP A 128 18.39 19.97 -0.83
N LEU A 129 18.10 19.08 0.12
CA LEU A 129 17.40 19.43 1.35
C LEU A 129 18.23 20.37 2.24
N GLU A 130 19.56 20.39 2.11
CA GLU A 130 20.42 21.28 2.92
C GLU A 130 20.24 22.75 2.49
N ASN A 131 20.07 22.98 1.18
CA ASN A 131 19.78 24.32 0.64
C ASN A 131 18.34 24.79 0.86
N GLN A 132 17.41 23.90 1.23
CA GLN A 132 16.01 24.26 1.50
C GLN A 132 15.68 24.46 2.98
N ILE A 133 16.54 24.05 3.90
CA ILE A 133 16.35 24.22 5.35
C ILE A 133 16.94 25.56 5.86
N LEU A 134 17.67 26.32 5.02
CA LEU A 134 18.33 27.58 5.40
C LEU A 134 17.61 28.86 4.95
N THR A 135 16.35 28.79 4.52
CA THR A 135 15.51 29.98 4.28
C THR A 135 14.24 29.93 5.11
N GLU A 136 14.38 30.22 6.40
CA GLU A 136 13.57 31.14 7.25
C GLU A 136 13.87 30.90 8.74
#